data_AF-A0A352DY43-F1
#
_entry.id   AF-A0A352DY43-F1
#
_cell.length_a   1.000
_cell.length_b   1.000
_cell.length_c   1.000
_cell.angle_alpha   90.00
_cell.angle_beta   90.00
_cell.angle_gamma   90.00
#
_symmetry.space_group_name_H-M   'P 1'
#
loop_
_entity.id
_entity.type
_entity.pdbx_description
1 polymer ?
#
loop_
_entity_poly.entity_id
_entity_poly.type
_entity_poly.pdbx_seq_one_letter_code
_entity_poly.pdbx_strand_id
1 'polypeptide(L)'
;MAARLARRGPRLRVIAPAGSLFAEVAASYGLRVLREAFVDRAYDPDGRLVPRSRSGAVLDDPEAAAAQAVCIARDGHVTVGDDVVGIRADTLCIHGDGADPVACLRAVRRALAIAGVDVARP
;
A
#
# COMPACT_ATOMS: atom_id res chain seq x y z
N MET A 1 -18.29 9.32 -8.17
CA MET A 1 -17.53 8.27 -8.89
C MET A 1 -17.99 6.87 -8.54
N ALA A 2 -17.98 6.46 -7.27
CA ALA A 2 -18.35 5.11 -6.81
C ALA A 2 -19.72 4.60 -7.33
N ALA A 3 -20.78 5.41 -7.26
CA ALA A 3 -22.08 5.03 -7.81
C ALA A 3 -22.06 4.69 -9.32
N ARG A 4 -21.19 5.34 -10.11
CA ARG A 4 -21.01 5.01 -11.53
C ARG A 4 -20.26 3.68 -11.71
N LEU A 5 -19.28 3.40 -10.86
CA LEU A 5 -18.54 2.13 -10.86
C LEU A 5 -19.45 0.96 -10.46
N ALA A 6 -20.29 1.13 -9.45
CA ALA A 6 -21.24 0.10 -9.00
C ALA A 6 -22.18 -0.38 -10.12
N ARG A 7 -22.56 0.52 -11.03
CA ARG A 7 -23.39 0.18 -12.21
C ARG A 7 -22.67 -0.66 -13.28
N ARG A 8 -21.35 -0.86 -13.20
CA ARG A 8 -20.60 -1.72 -14.12
C ARG A 8 -20.70 -3.22 -13.79
N GLY A 9 -21.33 -3.56 -12.66
CA GLY A 9 -21.63 -4.93 -12.27
C GLY A 9 -20.74 -5.48 -11.15
N PRO A 10 -21.12 -6.63 -10.57
CA PRO A 10 -20.59 -7.12 -9.30
C PRO A 10 -19.17 -7.70 -9.38
N ARG A 11 -18.63 -7.88 -10.59
CA ARG A 11 -17.26 -8.41 -10.80
C ARG A 11 -16.18 -7.35 -10.72
N LEU A 12 -16.54 -6.06 -10.72
CA LEU A 12 -15.58 -4.98 -10.64
C LEU A 12 -15.02 -4.88 -9.22
N ARG A 13 -13.70 -4.92 -9.11
CA ARG A 13 -12.97 -4.64 -7.87
C ARG A 13 -12.38 -3.24 -7.94
N VAL A 14 -12.39 -2.53 -6.82
CA VAL A 14 -11.80 -1.20 -6.68
C VAL A 14 -10.58 -1.32 -5.80
N ILE A 15 -9.42 -0.90 -6.30
CA ILE A 15 -8.24 -0.71 -5.46
C ILE A 15 -8.26 0.75 -4.99
N ALA A 16 -8.08 0.97 -3.69
CA ALA A 16 -8.05 2.31 -3.10
C ALA A 16 -7.11 2.34 -1.89
N PRO A 17 -6.46 3.48 -1.59
CA PRO A 17 -5.58 3.59 -0.43
C PRO A 17 -6.28 3.15 0.85
N ALA A 18 -5.58 2.37 1.68
CA ALA A 18 -6.05 1.95 2.99
C ALA A 18 -6.46 3.18 3.83
N GLY A 19 -7.62 3.10 4.50
CA GLY A 19 -8.14 4.20 5.32
C GLY A 19 -8.63 5.44 4.53
N SER A 20 -8.71 5.37 3.19
CA SER A 20 -9.22 6.50 2.41
C SER A 20 -10.75 6.62 2.43
N LEU A 21 -11.25 7.85 2.42
CA LEU A 21 -12.67 8.14 2.25
C LEU A 21 -13.25 7.50 0.96
N PHE A 22 -12.44 7.37 -0.09
CA PHE A 22 -12.90 6.71 -1.31
C PHE A 22 -13.11 5.21 -1.12
N ALA A 23 -12.26 4.53 -0.36
CA ALA A 23 -12.47 3.13 -0.01
C ALA A 23 -13.79 2.93 0.76
N GLU A 24 -14.05 3.79 1.75
CA GLU A 24 -15.30 3.76 2.54
C GLU A 24 -16.54 3.99 1.66
N VAL A 25 -16.52 5.05 0.86
CA VAL A 25 -17.64 5.38 -0.04
C VAL A 25 -17.84 4.29 -1.09
N ALA A 26 -16.77 3.73 -1.66
CA ALA A 26 -16.90 2.64 -2.64
C ALA A 26 -17.54 1.40 -2.00
N ALA A 27 -17.10 1.02 -0.80
CA ALA A 27 -17.69 -0.09 -0.05
C ALA A 27 -19.17 0.15 0.28
N SER A 28 -19.57 1.38 0.62
CA SER A 28 -20.97 1.72 0.91
C SER A 28 -21.90 1.58 -0.32
N TYR A 29 -21.36 1.55 -1.54
CA TYR A 29 -22.08 1.24 -2.78
C TYR A 29 -22.04 -0.25 -3.15
N GLY A 30 -21.57 -1.13 -2.27
CA GLY A 30 -21.52 -2.58 -2.49
C GLY A 30 -20.38 -3.03 -3.43
N LEU A 31 -19.39 -2.16 -3.69
CA LEU A 31 -18.20 -2.55 -4.46
C LEU A 31 -17.24 -3.37 -3.60
N ARG A 32 -16.61 -4.39 -4.19
CA ARG A 32 -15.50 -5.10 -3.55
C ARG A 32 -14.26 -4.20 -3.59
N VAL A 33 -13.90 -3.63 -2.45
CA VAL A 33 -12.71 -2.80 -2.30
C VAL A 33 -11.52 -3.65 -1.84
N LEU A 34 -10.38 -3.45 -2.48
CA LEU A 34 -9.06 -3.94 -2.08
C LEU A 34 -8.27 -2.73 -1.57
N ARG A 35 -7.79 -2.81 -0.34
CA ARG A 35 -7.02 -1.74 0.31
C ARG A 35 -5.59 -1.78 -0.19
N GLU A 36 -5.10 -0.64 -0.60
CA GLU A 36 -3.75 -0.47 -1.11
C GLU A 36 -2.86 0.21 -0.07
N ALA A 37 -1.70 -0.37 0.18
CA ALA A 37 -0.59 0.27 0.87
C ALA A 37 0.58 0.49 -0.10
N PHE A 38 1.42 1.45 0.22
CA PHE A 38 2.56 1.90 -0.59
C PHE A 38 3.83 1.56 0.16
N VAL A 39 4.73 0.79 -0.47
CA VAL A 39 5.93 0.28 0.21
C VAL A 39 7.10 1.24 0.14
N ASP A 40 7.10 2.14 -0.85
CA ASP A 40 8.14 3.12 -1.15
C ASP A 40 7.77 4.54 -0.71
N ARG A 41 6.69 4.69 0.07
CA ARG A 41 6.22 5.97 0.59
C ARG A 41 6.29 5.96 2.11
N ALA A 42 6.66 7.11 2.67
CA ALA A 42 6.58 7.32 4.10
C ALA A 42 5.14 7.58 4.54
N TYR A 43 4.80 7.11 5.73
CA TYR A 43 3.54 7.38 6.41
C TYR A 43 3.74 8.40 7.52
N ASP A 44 2.68 9.11 7.87
CA ASP A 44 2.60 9.92 9.08
C ASP A 44 1.92 9.14 10.22
N PRO A 45 1.95 9.65 11.47
CA PRO A 45 1.32 8.98 12.62
C PRO A 45 -0.20 8.75 12.49
N ASP A 46 -0.87 9.50 11.60
CA ASP A 46 -2.30 9.33 11.29
C ASP A 46 -2.55 8.25 10.23
N GLY A 47 -1.49 7.56 9.77
CA GLY A 47 -1.55 6.51 8.76
C GLY A 47 -1.77 7.03 7.33
N ARG A 48 -1.58 8.33 7.10
CA ARG A 48 -1.65 8.94 5.76
C ARG A 48 -0.27 8.95 5.13
N LEU A 49 -0.22 9.01 3.81
CA LEU A 49 1.05 9.18 3.10
C LEU A 49 1.59 10.60 3.31
N VAL A 50 2.88 10.70 3.64
CA VAL A 50 3.58 11.98 3.69
C VAL A 50 3.53 12.63 2.30
N PRO A 51 3.14 13.92 2.18
CA PRO A 51 3.08 14.62 0.90
C PRO A 51 4.41 14.59 0.15
N ARG A 52 4.40 14.30 -1.17
CA ARG A 52 5.61 14.15 -1.99
C ARG A 52 6.53 15.38 -2.00
N SER A 53 5.99 16.57 -1.73
CA SER A 53 6.78 17.81 -1.63
C SER A 53 7.63 17.91 -0.36
N ARG A 54 7.41 17.04 0.63
CA ARG A 54 8.21 17.00 1.85
C ARG A 54 9.43 16.09 1.68
N SER A 55 10.54 16.49 2.27
CA SER A 55 11.73 15.65 2.37
C SER A 55 11.39 14.34 3.09
N GLY A 56 11.95 13.22 2.62
CA GLY A 56 11.69 11.89 3.17
C GLY A 56 10.32 11.29 2.83
N ALA A 57 9.52 11.89 1.95
CA ALA A 57 8.22 11.37 1.56
C ALA A 57 8.27 10.07 0.72
N VAL A 58 9.45 9.78 0.15
CA VAL A 58 9.77 8.60 -0.65
C VAL A 58 10.92 7.88 0.02
N LEU A 59 10.84 6.55 0.10
CA LEU A 59 11.91 5.69 0.59
C LEU A 59 12.80 5.32 -0.60
N ASP A 60 13.92 6.03 -0.75
CA ASP A 60 14.86 5.79 -1.85
C ASP A 60 15.71 4.52 -1.67
N ASP A 61 15.80 4.00 -0.44
CA ASP A 61 16.46 2.73 -0.13
C ASP A 61 15.54 1.53 -0.41
N PRO A 62 15.89 0.64 -1.36
CA PRO A 62 15.14 -0.58 -1.63
C PRO A 62 14.94 -1.49 -0.42
N GLU A 63 15.91 -1.56 0.51
CA GLU A 63 15.79 -2.43 1.68
C GLU A 63 14.82 -1.85 2.72
N ALA A 64 14.78 -0.52 2.88
CA ALA A 64 13.78 0.15 3.69
C ALA A 64 12.35 -0.12 3.16
N ALA A 65 12.15 -0.02 1.84
CA ALA A 65 10.88 -0.35 1.21
C ALA A 65 10.52 -1.84 1.37
N ALA A 66 11.50 -2.74 1.27
CA ALA A 66 11.31 -4.17 1.47
C ALA A 66 10.92 -4.52 2.91
N ALA A 67 11.57 -3.91 3.91
CA ALA A 67 11.22 -4.07 5.32
C ALA A 67 9.78 -3.59 5.59
N GLN A 68 9.43 -2.40 5.09
CA GLN A 68 8.07 -1.87 5.22
C GLN A 68 7.03 -2.80 4.55
N ALA A 69 7.33 -3.35 3.37
CA ALA A 69 6.46 -4.31 2.69
C ALA A 69 6.18 -5.55 3.55
N VAL A 70 7.19 -6.09 4.23
CA VAL A 70 7.05 -7.25 5.11
C VAL A 70 6.19 -6.92 6.33
N CYS A 71 6.44 -5.78 7.00
CA CYS A 71 5.64 -5.35 8.16
C CYS A 71 4.16 -5.17 7.78
N ILE A 72 3.88 -4.56 6.64
CA ILE A 72 2.49 -4.40 6.17
C ILE A 72 1.87 -5.77 5.86
N ALA A 73 2.57 -6.64 5.13
CA ALA A 73 2.01 -7.90 4.66
C ALA A 73 1.78 -8.92 5.78
N ARG A 74 2.70 -8.99 6.76
CA ARG A 74 2.59 -9.94 7.88
C ARG A 74 1.81 -9.38 9.05
N ASP A 75 2.11 -8.15 9.43
CA ASP A 75 1.73 -7.60 10.72
C ASP A 75 0.72 -6.46 10.60
N GLY A 76 0.44 -5.99 9.37
CA GLY A 76 -0.57 -4.97 9.11
C GLY A 76 -0.25 -3.61 9.71
N HIS A 77 1.04 -3.22 9.73
CA HIS A 77 1.48 -1.92 10.26
C HIS A 77 2.73 -1.41 9.55
N VAL A 78 3.05 -0.14 9.83
CA VAL A 78 4.31 0.53 9.50
C VAL A 78 4.89 1.19 10.75
N THR A 79 6.19 1.47 10.74
CA THR A 79 6.87 2.20 11.83
C THR A 79 7.08 3.65 11.41
N VAL A 80 6.67 4.59 12.26
CA VAL A 80 6.80 6.03 12.05
C VAL A 80 7.46 6.65 13.27
N GLY A 81 8.76 6.93 13.18
CA GLY A 81 9.55 7.30 14.36
C GLY A 81 9.56 6.15 15.37
N ASP A 82 9.11 6.41 16.59
CA ASP A 82 8.99 5.41 17.65
C ASP A 82 7.59 4.74 17.69
N ASP A 83 6.67 5.19 16.83
CA ASP A 83 5.29 4.73 16.81
C ASP A 83 5.05 3.59 15.81
N VAL A 84 4.07 2.74 16.13
CA VAL A 84 3.54 1.70 15.24
C VAL A 84 2.16 2.12 14.75
N VAL A 85 2.02 2.28 13.44
CA VAL A 85 0.79 2.75 12.80
C VAL A 85 0.15 1.62 12.00
N GLY A 86 -1.10 1.28 12.32
CA GLY A 86 -1.81 0.17 11.68
C GLY A 86 -2.20 0.47 10.23
N ILE A 87 -1.69 -0.34 9.30
CA ILE A 87 -1.96 -0.28 7.86
C ILE A 87 -2.31 -1.69 7.37
N ARG A 88 -3.60 -2.02 7.32
CA ARG A 88 -4.08 -3.29 6.76
C ARG A 88 -4.36 -3.12 5.27
N ALA A 89 -3.64 -3.88 4.45
CA ALA A 89 -3.75 -3.82 3.00
C ALA A 89 -3.92 -5.20 2.36
N ASP A 90 -4.58 -5.19 1.19
CA ASP A 90 -4.78 -6.35 0.33
C ASP A 90 -3.81 -6.31 -0.87
N THR A 91 -3.29 -5.12 -1.21
CA THR A 91 -2.29 -4.91 -2.26
C THR A 91 -1.16 -4.01 -1.79
N LEU A 92 0.05 -4.27 -2.31
CA LEU A 92 1.24 -3.45 -2.09
C LEU A 92 1.63 -2.75 -3.41
N CYS A 93 1.65 -1.43 -3.38
CA CYS A 93 2.01 -0.57 -4.49
C CYS A 93 3.50 -0.26 -4.44
N ILE A 94 4.15 -0.38 -5.60
CA ILE A 94 5.53 0.01 -5.87
C ILE A 94 5.48 0.95 -7.06
N HIS A 95 6.02 2.16 -6.93
CA HIS A 95 6.02 3.11 -8.02
C HIS A 95 7.15 2.82 -9.03
N GLY A 96 6.89 3.16 -10.28
CA GLY A 96 7.86 3.07 -11.38
C GLY A 96 8.67 4.34 -11.61
N ASP A 97 8.43 5.40 -10.83
CA ASP A 97 9.03 6.73 -11.01
C ASP A 97 10.10 7.09 -9.96
N GLY A 98 10.45 6.15 -9.08
CA GLY A 98 11.55 6.29 -8.13
C GLY A 98 12.93 6.25 -8.80
N ALA A 99 13.99 6.48 -8.02
CA ALA A 99 15.36 6.51 -8.53
C ALA A 99 15.82 5.15 -9.11
N ASP A 100 15.47 4.04 -8.46
CA ASP A 100 15.66 2.68 -8.98
C ASP A 100 14.45 1.77 -8.66
N PRO A 101 13.38 1.84 -9.47
CA PRO A 101 12.15 1.09 -9.21
C PRO A 101 12.34 -0.42 -9.37
N VAL A 102 13.31 -0.86 -10.18
CA VAL A 102 13.59 -2.28 -10.39
C VAL A 102 14.33 -2.86 -9.19
N ALA A 103 15.27 -2.14 -8.60
CA ALA A 103 15.90 -2.55 -7.35
C ALA A 103 14.89 -2.65 -6.21
N CYS A 104 14.02 -1.64 -6.05
CA CYS A 104 12.92 -1.67 -5.07
C CYS A 104 12.03 -2.91 -5.26
N LEU A 105 11.55 -3.15 -6.49
CA LEU A 105 10.74 -4.33 -6.81
C LEU A 105 11.43 -5.65 -6.46
N ARG A 106 12.72 -5.79 -6.80
CA ARG A 106 13.50 -7.00 -6.51
C ARG A 106 13.70 -7.22 -5.02
N ALA A 107 14.02 -6.16 -4.27
CA ALA A 107 14.21 -6.21 -2.83
C ALA A 107 12.91 -6.61 -2.13
N VAL A 108 11.80 -5.94 -2.45
CA VAL A 108 10.46 -6.25 -1.92
C VAL A 108 10.08 -7.70 -2.23
N ARG A 109 10.23 -8.15 -3.47
CA ARG A 109 9.88 -9.52 -3.86
C ARG A 109 10.69 -10.56 -3.10
N ARG A 110 11.99 -10.34 -2.94
CA ARG A 110 12.89 -11.23 -2.21
C ARG A 110 12.52 -11.28 -0.72
N ALA A 111 12.30 -10.12 -0.10
CA ALA A 111 11.97 -10.02 1.32
C ALA A 111 10.63 -10.71 1.64
N LEU A 112 9.59 -10.49 0.83
CA LEU A 112 8.31 -11.18 0.97
C LEU A 112 8.46 -12.71 0.86
N ALA A 113 9.26 -13.19 -0.10
CA ALA A 113 9.52 -14.63 -0.26
C ALA A 113 10.26 -15.23 0.95
N ILE A 114 11.30 -14.57 1.47
CA ILE A 114 12.01 -14.98 2.70
C ILE A 114 11.05 -14.97 3.89
N ALA A 115 10.15 -13.99 3.92
CA ALA A 115 9.08 -13.87 4.89
C ALA A 115 7.91 -14.85 4.64
N GLY A 116 8.02 -15.82 3.72
CA GLY A 116 6.97 -16.81 3.46
C GLY A 116 5.62 -16.19 3.09
N VAL A 117 5.63 -14.98 2.51
CA VAL A 117 4.43 -14.30 2.01
C VAL A 117 4.28 -14.61 0.53
N ASP A 118 3.21 -15.32 0.19
CA ASP A 118 2.85 -15.58 -1.20
C ASP A 118 2.30 -14.32 -1.88
N VAL A 119 2.82 -14.05 -3.07
CA VAL A 119 2.37 -12.92 -3.89
C VAL A 119 1.63 -13.46 -5.10
N ALA A 120 0.32 -13.22 -5.12
CA ALA A 120 -0.60 -13.63 -6.16
C ALA A 120 -1.50 -12.46 -6.59
N ARG A 121 -2.32 -12.68 -7.61
CA ARG A 121 -3.35 -11.71 -7.98
C ARG A 121 -4.47 -11.74 -6.94
N PRO A 122 -4.99 -10.58 -6.50
CA PRO A 122 -6.12 -10.52 -5.56
C PRO A 122 -7.44 -10.96 -6.21
#